data_AF-A0A8K0QE25-F1
#
_entry.id   AF-A0A8K0QE25-F1
#
_cell.length_a   1.000
_cell.length_b   1.000
_cell.length_c   1.000
_cell.angle_alpha   90.00
_cell.angle_beta   90.00
_cell.angle_gamma   90.00
#
_symmetry.space_group_name_H-M   'P 1'
#
loop_
_entity.id
_entity.type
_entity.pdbx_description
1 polymer ?
#
loop_
_entity_poly.entity_id
_entity_poly.type
_entity_poly.pdbx_seq_one_letter_code
_entity_poly.pdbx_strand_id
1 'polypeptide(L)'
;MTAIVQLPTWEVHGHLQTVIGKPSLVSPDLEEFRGIPYGTVNARWEHSHLRTRLPRDVFDATRNGPKCPQPSEPNNSRTFQSYLPFPDDGESEFDCLNLFIIRPSADALSQRGFDPLTSRLPVLVWIHGGGLAFGAATDPMWDPTRIVMRSLERGSPIIAVSINYRLNLFGFAASTDILASQNPASLRGVNFGLRDQKIAIHWISHNIGAFGGDSAKVTIGGQSAGSFSVNIHLIEAEGKTETPLFRRAIMQSGAVGTLGPVPLEEAEKTWSALCKIWNVDSEASEQDRLDLIRRLPATALIEASWKLGLWGIPSVFDNFTIFQDDSIQERTMVDLGPVDFTNRPSRFPQLRADILMGFTGNEMSISRGLPRNWDQIQSIFTQTYADPNARSEIMHVYGLTESSSEENLAQGLYTFLNDSMFEGSVDLARTSFRNRRRVAGHPEVKSVHSYFVEFGNPFPGPSQGISHHCVDMIYLFEAFHDALALADEGILRPYQEPTSLAGGGKGDSTRTVPDSDVEPRSEKVEQTPETLKETGKKRTHLELCRALQDHWIDFIVLDDFAPGSSVDEITVFGEDLATRVESIDGPAWQHRRERWDLVAQNLPAMNQTRDMILRFRAS
;
A
#
# COMPACT_ATOMS: atom_id res chain seq x y z
N MET A 1 -8.27 24.94 21.31
CA MET A 1 -9.46 24.36 21.95
C MET A 1 -9.36 22.84 21.87
N THR A 2 -10.03 22.10 22.76
CA THR A 2 -10.07 20.63 22.71
C THR A 2 -11.10 20.19 21.67
N ALA A 3 -10.71 19.33 20.73
CA ALA A 3 -11.63 18.78 19.74
C ALA A 3 -12.50 17.70 20.39
N ILE A 4 -13.82 17.77 20.24
CA ILE A 4 -14.76 16.84 20.86
C ILE A 4 -15.72 16.30 19.81
N VAL A 5 -15.87 14.97 19.77
CA VAL A 5 -16.83 14.27 18.91
C VAL A 5 -17.76 13.43 19.76
N GLN A 6 -19.06 13.45 19.45
CA GLN A 6 -20.05 12.56 20.04
C GLN A 6 -20.29 11.39 19.09
N LEU A 7 -19.86 10.20 19.48
CA LEU A 7 -19.90 8.99 18.68
C LEU A 7 -21.06 8.08 19.15
N PRO A 8 -22.00 7.71 18.28
CA PRO A 8 -23.07 6.78 18.65
C PRO A 8 -22.54 5.36 18.86
N THR A 9 -23.10 4.66 19.84
CA THR A 9 -22.90 3.21 19.98
C THR A 9 -23.95 2.44 19.18
N TRP A 10 -23.60 1.22 18.79
CA TRP A 10 -24.52 0.39 18.01
C TRP A 10 -25.34 -0.57 18.87
N GLU A 11 -24.86 -0.86 20.08
CA GLU A 11 -25.53 -1.75 21.04
C GLU A 11 -26.70 -1.06 21.74
N VAL A 12 -26.57 0.23 22.06
CA VAL A 12 -27.57 0.99 22.81
C VAL A 12 -27.99 2.21 22.00
N HIS A 13 -29.17 2.14 21.41
CA HIS A 13 -29.72 3.22 20.60
C HIS A 13 -29.80 4.53 21.40
N GLY A 14 -29.20 5.60 20.88
CA GLY A 14 -29.18 6.91 21.52
C GLY A 14 -28.10 7.11 22.59
N HIS A 15 -27.32 6.08 22.94
CA HIS A 15 -26.13 6.26 23.79
C HIS A 15 -24.97 6.82 22.96
N LEU A 16 -24.39 7.91 23.45
CA LEU A 16 -23.27 8.61 22.83
C LEU A 16 -22.02 8.45 23.69
N GLN A 17 -20.89 8.19 23.06
CA GLN A 17 -19.57 8.21 23.66
C GLN A 17 -18.82 9.47 23.23
N THR A 18 -18.09 10.08 24.14
CA THR A 18 -17.28 11.28 23.90
C THR A 18 -15.88 10.88 23.46
N VAL A 19 -15.46 11.34 22.29
CA VAL A 19 -14.10 11.19 21.78
C VAL A 19 -13.38 12.53 21.89
N ILE A 20 -12.26 12.54 22.60
CA ILE A 20 -11.43 13.73 22.83
C ILE A 20 -10.25 13.69 21.87
N GLY A 21 -10.21 14.62 20.91
CA GLY A 21 -9.08 14.84 20.01
C GLY A 21 -8.24 16.05 20.41
N LYS A 22 -7.29 16.42 19.54
CA LYS A 22 -6.40 17.57 19.72
C LYS A 22 -6.24 18.37 18.42
N PRO A 23 -5.88 19.65 18.47
CA PRO A 23 -5.41 20.37 17.28
C PRO A 23 -4.19 19.69 16.68
N SER A 24 -4.03 19.76 15.37
CA SER A 24 -2.83 19.28 14.70
C SER A 24 -1.62 20.16 15.00
N LEU A 25 -0.43 19.55 15.05
CA LEU A 25 0.83 20.28 15.17
C LEU A 25 1.20 21.04 13.89
N VAL A 26 0.70 20.59 12.73
CA VAL A 26 0.96 21.25 11.44
C VAL A 26 0.16 22.54 11.31
N SER A 27 -1.11 22.52 11.73
CA SER A 27 -1.99 23.70 11.69
C SER A 27 -3.09 23.59 12.74
N PRO A 28 -3.40 24.68 13.49
CA PRO A 28 -4.53 24.71 14.42
C PRO A 28 -5.89 24.66 13.71
N ASP A 29 -5.92 24.87 12.38
CA ASP A 29 -7.13 24.73 11.57
C ASP A 29 -7.55 23.27 11.39
N LEU A 30 -6.70 22.31 11.77
CA LEU A 30 -6.96 20.88 11.68
C LEU A 30 -7.03 20.23 13.07
N GLU A 31 -7.81 19.16 13.17
CA GLU A 31 -8.02 18.36 14.37
C GLU A 31 -7.66 16.90 14.12
N GLU A 32 -6.94 16.30 15.08
CA GLU A 32 -6.46 14.92 15.08
C GLU A 32 -7.20 14.08 16.12
N PHE A 33 -7.59 12.87 15.72
CA PHE A 33 -8.11 11.83 16.60
C PHE A 33 -7.36 10.53 16.32
N ARG A 34 -6.62 10.04 17.33
CA ARG A 34 -5.65 8.97 17.21
C ARG A 34 -6.04 7.77 18.08
N GLY A 35 -5.61 6.57 17.66
CA GLY A 35 -5.77 5.35 18.44
C GLY A 35 -7.21 4.88 18.63
N ILE A 36 -8.17 5.35 17.82
CA ILE A 36 -9.58 4.95 17.96
C ILE A 36 -9.71 3.47 17.54
N PRO A 37 -10.10 2.55 18.44
CA PRO A 37 -10.19 1.14 18.10
C PRO A 37 -11.42 0.85 17.25
N TYR A 38 -11.23 0.19 16.11
CA TYR A 38 -12.31 -0.18 15.19
C TYR A 38 -12.69 -1.66 15.28
N GLY A 39 -11.80 -2.51 15.80
CA GLY A 39 -12.02 -3.94 15.87
C GLY A 39 -11.37 -4.60 17.09
N THR A 40 -11.66 -5.88 17.28
CA THR A 40 -11.09 -6.73 18.32
C THR A 40 -10.61 -8.05 17.74
N VAL A 41 -9.53 -8.59 18.31
CA VAL A 41 -8.99 -9.92 17.99
C VAL A 41 -8.91 -10.70 19.30
N ASN A 42 -9.57 -11.86 19.38
CA ASN A 42 -9.64 -12.62 20.62
C ASN A 42 -8.40 -13.50 20.82
N ALA A 43 -7.89 -14.08 19.73
CA ALA A 43 -6.69 -14.92 19.73
C ALA A 43 -5.95 -14.84 18.38
N ARG A 44 -4.70 -15.33 18.36
CA ARG A 44 -3.91 -15.44 17.13
C ARG A 44 -4.62 -16.30 16.10
N TRP A 45 -4.62 -15.82 14.86
CA TRP A 45 -5.20 -16.46 13.67
C TRP A 45 -6.70 -16.70 13.77
N GLU A 46 -7.39 -15.79 14.47
CA GLU A 46 -8.83 -15.61 14.36
C GLU A 46 -9.14 -14.34 13.55
N HIS A 47 -10.26 -14.37 12.82
CA HIS A 47 -10.77 -13.18 12.16
C HIS A 47 -11.16 -12.12 13.21
N SER A 48 -10.89 -10.86 12.88
CA SER A 48 -11.30 -9.76 13.74
C SER A 48 -12.82 -9.60 13.75
N HIS A 49 -13.30 -8.98 14.82
CA HIS A 49 -14.68 -8.59 14.99
C HIS A 49 -14.80 -7.08 15.04
N LEU A 50 -15.88 -6.58 14.47
CA LEU A 50 -16.17 -5.15 14.44
C LEU A 50 -16.53 -4.65 15.83
N ARG A 51 -15.95 -3.51 16.21
CA ARG A 51 -16.21 -2.87 17.48
C ARG A 51 -17.40 -1.93 17.37
N THR A 52 -18.49 -2.32 18.01
CA THR A 52 -19.79 -1.60 18.06
C THR A 52 -19.84 -0.44 19.06
N ARG A 53 -18.82 -0.36 19.94
CA ARG A 53 -18.63 0.69 20.95
C ARG A 53 -17.16 0.83 21.36
N LEU A 54 -16.76 2.03 21.76
CA LEU A 54 -15.44 2.29 22.33
C LEU A 54 -15.28 1.65 23.73
N PRO A 55 -14.04 1.36 24.17
CA PRO A 55 -13.79 0.73 25.46
C PRO A 55 -14.25 1.56 26.67
N ARG A 56 -14.45 2.87 26.51
CA ARG A 56 -14.87 3.81 27.54
C ARG A 56 -15.82 4.83 26.96
N ASP A 57 -16.75 5.33 27.77
CA ASP A 57 -17.69 6.38 27.35
C ASP A 57 -17.02 7.74 27.12
N VAL A 58 -15.87 7.96 27.76
CA VAL A 58 -14.96 9.05 27.40
C VAL A 58 -13.67 8.41 26.92
N PHE A 59 -13.37 8.57 25.63
CA PHE A 59 -12.19 8.03 24.99
C PHE A 59 -11.21 9.16 24.65
N ASP A 60 -10.00 9.04 25.18
CA ASP A 60 -8.89 9.95 24.89
C ASP A 60 -8.19 9.53 23.60
N ALA A 61 -8.53 10.22 22.51
CA ALA A 61 -7.93 10.04 21.18
C ALA A 61 -6.83 11.07 20.90
N THR A 62 -6.19 11.64 21.93
CA THR A 62 -5.07 12.59 21.74
C THR A 62 -3.72 11.89 21.54
N ARG A 63 -3.66 10.59 21.81
CA ARG A 63 -2.46 9.73 21.78
C ARG A 63 -2.59 8.64 20.73
N ASN A 64 -1.46 8.23 20.17
CA ASN A 64 -1.42 7.10 19.26
C ASN A 64 -1.85 5.82 19.98
N GLY A 65 -2.53 4.93 19.25
CA GLY A 65 -2.72 3.55 19.67
C GLY A 65 -1.49 2.72 19.35
N PRO A 66 -1.41 1.47 19.83
CA PRO A 66 -0.30 0.60 19.49
C PRO A 66 -0.32 0.25 17.99
N LYS A 67 0.86 0.07 17.39
CA LYS A 67 1.00 -0.51 16.05
C LYS A 67 0.95 -2.03 16.10
N CYS A 68 0.71 -2.68 14.96
CA CYS A 68 0.73 -4.14 14.91
C CYS A 68 2.17 -4.65 14.99
N PRO A 69 2.42 -5.82 15.62
CA PRO A 69 3.77 -6.34 15.77
C PRO A 69 4.42 -6.60 14.42
N GLN A 70 5.64 -6.09 14.28
CA GLN A 70 6.33 -6.05 13.01
C GLN A 70 7.84 -6.01 13.25
N PRO A 71 8.67 -6.27 12.22
CA PRO A 71 10.09 -6.05 12.33
C PRO A 71 10.41 -4.62 12.75
N SER A 72 11.47 -4.44 13.55
CA SER A 72 12.03 -3.11 13.78
C SER A 72 12.28 -2.44 12.43
N GLU A 73 11.70 -1.24 12.27
CA GLU A 73 11.46 -0.64 10.97
C GLU A 73 12.71 -0.61 10.07
N PRO A 74 12.57 -0.97 8.78
CA PRO A 74 13.58 -0.61 7.81
C PRO A 74 13.57 0.91 7.67
N ASN A 75 14.55 1.53 8.31
CA ASN A 75 14.85 2.95 8.34
C ASN A 75 14.37 3.70 7.08
N ASN A 76 13.34 4.54 7.21
CA ASN A 76 12.83 5.41 6.14
C ASN A 76 13.96 6.28 5.54
N SER A 77 15.08 6.44 6.25
CA SER A 77 16.08 7.37 5.82
C SER A 77 16.96 6.91 4.68
N ARG A 78 17.11 5.61 4.46
CA ARG A 78 18.01 5.12 3.41
C ARG A 78 17.39 5.17 2.03
N THR A 79 16.14 4.73 1.91
CA THR A 79 15.42 4.72 0.62
C THR A 79 15.09 6.12 0.17
N PHE A 80 14.66 6.98 1.11
CA PHE A 80 14.26 8.34 0.80
C PHE A 80 15.42 9.32 0.86
N GLN A 81 16.56 8.99 1.49
CA GLN A 81 17.70 9.92 1.69
C GLN A 81 17.30 11.19 2.44
N SER A 82 16.37 11.07 3.38
CA SER A 82 15.91 12.13 4.28
C SER A 82 15.29 11.49 5.53
N TYR A 83 15.13 12.22 6.63
CA TYR A 83 14.69 11.64 7.91
C TYR A 83 13.38 12.26 8.41
N LEU A 84 12.48 11.41 8.92
CA LEU A 84 11.31 11.81 9.69
C LEU A 84 11.36 11.14 11.07
N PRO A 85 11.03 11.86 12.14
CA PRO A 85 10.94 11.27 13.47
C PRO A 85 9.72 10.34 13.51
N PHE A 86 9.97 9.06 13.75
CA PHE A 86 8.90 8.10 14.01
C PHE A 86 8.33 8.27 15.42
N PRO A 87 7.02 8.09 15.58
CA PRO A 87 6.43 8.04 16.91
C PRO A 87 6.88 6.78 17.66
N ASP A 88 7.07 6.89 18.97
CA ASP A 88 7.32 5.74 19.87
C ASP A 88 6.01 5.03 20.18
N ASP A 89 5.42 4.44 19.13
CA ASP A 89 4.20 3.66 19.23
C ASP A 89 4.55 2.26 19.72
N GLY A 90 4.02 1.89 20.89
CA GLY A 90 4.13 0.51 21.38
C GLY A 90 3.47 -0.50 20.43
N GLU A 91 3.77 -1.78 20.59
CA GLU A 91 3.18 -2.86 19.77
C GLU A 91 2.16 -3.68 20.56
N SER A 92 1.06 -4.09 19.92
CA SER A 92 0.08 -5.02 20.51
C SER A 92 -0.55 -5.91 19.46
N GLU A 93 -0.58 -7.22 19.70
CA GLU A 93 -1.23 -8.20 18.82
C GLU A 93 -2.76 -8.03 18.76
N PHE A 94 -3.36 -7.53 19.85
CA PHE A 94 -4.81 -7.58 20.07
C PHE A 94 -5.45 -6.19 20.10
N ASP A 95 -4.66 -5.13 20.34
CA ASP A 95 -5.14 -3.74 20.42
C ASP A 95 -4.68 -2.87 19.24
N CYS A 96 -3.92 -3.42 18.28
CA CYS A 96 -3.41 -2.63 17.16
C CYS A 96 -4.46 -2.25 16.11
N LEU A 97 -5.69 -2.80 16.16
CA LEU A 97 -6.75 -2.46 15.22
C LEU A 97 -7.38 -1.10 15.55
N ASN A 98 -6.67 -0.03 15.19
CA ASN A 98 -7.04 1.35 15.47
C ASN A 98 -6.83 2.30 14.28
N LEU A 99 -7.43 3.49 14.39
CA LEU A 99 -7.49 4.53 13.35
C LEU A 99 -6.74 5.80 13.76
N PHE A 100 -6.23 6.51 12.75
CA PHE A 100 -5.84 7.91 12.83
C PHE A 100 -6.74 8.73 11.90
N ILE A 101 -7.51 9.67 12.44
CA ILE A 101 -8.42 10.56 11.72
C ILE A 101 -7.89 12.00 11.80
N ILE A 102 -7.79 12.67 10.65
CA ILE A 102 -7.53 14.11 10.55
C ILE A 102 -8.70 14.79 9.83
N ARG A 103 -9.16 15.92 10.37
CA ARG A 103 -10.21 16.74 9.74
C ARG A 103 -9.95 18.23 9.88
N PRO A 104 -10.56 19.08 9.03
CA PRO A 104 -10.69 20.50 9.31
C PRO A 104 -11.49 20.76 10.61
N SER A 105 -11.06 21.76 11.38
CA SER A 105 -11.78 22.24 12.56
C SER A 105 -13.09 22.94 12.18
N ALA A 106 -14.04 22.98 13.10
CA ALA A 106 -15.32 23.66 12.88
C ALA A 106 -15.16 25.16 12.57
N ASP A 107 -14.19 25.82 13.22
CA ASP A 107 -13.89 27.23 13.00
C ASP A 107 -13.30 27.45 11.60
N ALA A 108 -12.36 26.62 11.18
CA ALA A 108 -11.75 26.73 9.86
C ALA A 108 -12.78 26.44 8.73
N LEU A 109 -13.66 25.47 8.92
CA LEU A 109 -14.78 25.23 8.01
C LEU A 109 -15.70 26.46 7.90
N SER A 110 -16.10 27.03 9.04
CA SER A 110 -16.98 28.20 9.10
C SER A 110 -16.36 29.42 8.40
N GLN A 111 -15.05 29.66 8.61
CA GLN A 111 -14.30 30.73 7.94
C GLN A 111 -14.24 30.56 6.42
N ARG A 112 -14.34 29.32 5.93
CA ARG A 112 -14.38 28.98 4.49
C ARG A 112 -15.79 28.81 3.94
N GLY A 113 -16.83 29.17 4.71
CA GLY A 113 -18.22 29.16 4.25
C GLY A 113 -18.92 27.79 4.32
N PHE A 114 -18.33 26.83 5.02
CA PHE A 114 -18.96 25.53 5.30
C PHE A 114 -19.66 25.56 6.66
N ASP A 115 -20.88 25.03 6.74
CA ASP A 115 -21.53 24.81 8.03
C ASP A 115 -21.00 23.50 8.65
N PRO A 116 -20.28 23.54 9.79
CA PRO A 116 -19.70 22.34 10.40
C PRO A 116 -20.75 21.34 10.93
N LEU A 117 -22.01 21.74 11.10
CA LEU A 117 -23.08 20.86 11.58
C LEU A 117 -23.75 20.08 10.44
N THR A 118 -23.85 20.69 9.25
CA THR A 118 -24.60 20.14 8.12
C THR A 118 -23.74 19.74 6.93
N SER A 119 -22.55 20.33 6.75
CA SER A 119 -21.62 19.92 5.71
C SER A 119 -21.15 18.49 5.97
N ARG A 120 -21.12 17.68 4.91
CA ARG A 120 -20.61 16.32 4.92
C ARG A 120 -19.47 16.23 3.92
N LEU A 121 -18.26 16.01 4.42
CA LEU A 121 -17.02 16.09 3.63
C LEU A 121 -16.67 14.74 2.98
N PRO A 122 -16.15 14.71 1.75
CA PRO A 122 -15.55 13.50 1.19
C PRO A 122 -14.46 12.93 2.10
N VAL A 123 -14.33 11.60 2.11
CA VAL A 123 -13.45 10.88 3.05
C VAL A 123 -12.42 10.06 2.27
N LEU A 124 -11.14 10.32 2.50
CA LEU A 124 -10.04 9.45 2.07
C LEU A 124 -9.74 8.43 3.18
N VAL A 125 -9.77 7.14 2.86
CA VAL A 125 -9.33 6.07 3.74
C VAL A 125 -8.02 5.51 3.21
N TRP A 126 -6.94 5.67 3.96
CA TRP A 126 -5.61 5.25 3.58
C TRP A 126 -5.24 3.89 4.17
N ILE A 127 -4.96 2.93 3.29
CA ILE A 127 -4.41 1.62 3.60
C ILE A 127 -2.93 1.66 3.28
N HIS A 128 -2.09 1.59 4.31
CA HIS A 128 -0.65 1.76 4.14
C HIS A 128 0.02 0.57 3.41
N GLY A 129 1.20 0.84 2.85
CA GLY A 129 2.06 -0.16 2.21
C GLY A 129 2.90 -0.96 3.22
N GLY A 130 4.08 -1.40 2.77
CA GLY A 130 5.04 -2.13 3.62
C GLY A 130 5.03 -3.65 3.47
N GLY A 131 4.67 -4.14 2.28
CA GLY A 131 4.82 -5.57 1.92
C GLY A 131 3.95 -6.54 2.71
N LEU A 132 2.87 -6.05 3.32
CA LEU A 132 2.08 -6.78 4.33
C LEU A 132 2.91 -7.18 5.57
N ALA A 133 4.07 -6.57 5.79
CA ALA A 133 5.04 -6.96 6.81
C ALA A 133 5.29 -5.89 7.88
N PHE A 134 5.23 -4.61 7.50
CA PHE A 134 5.44 -3.45 8.36
C PHE A 134 4.56 -2.27 7.91
N GLY A 135 4.56 -1.20 8.71
CA GLY A 135 3.78 0.01 8.51
C GLY A 135 2.81 0.27 9.68
N ALA A 136 2.34 1.52 9.76
CA ALA A 136 1.34 1.95 10.72
C ALA A 136 0.49 3.10 10.17
N ALA A 137 -0.71 3.28 10.72
CA ALA A 137 -1.60 4.41 10.44
C ALA A 137 -0.94 5.77 10.74
N THR A 138 0.00 5.79 11.68
CA THR A 138 0.69 6.96 12.24
C THR A 138 2.11 7.15 11.69
N ASP A 139 2.51 6.38 10.69
CA ASP A 139 3.81 6.52 10.04
C ASP A 139 3.90 7.91 9.36
N PRO A 140 4.93 8.70 9.67
CA PRO A 140 5.07 10.07 9.16
C PRO A 140 5.28 10.13 7.63
N MET A 141 5.64 9.04 6.96
CA MET A 141 5.83 9.00 5.51
C MET A 141 4.53 9.23 4.73
N TRP A 142 3.40 8.84 5.31
CA TRP A 142 2.07 9.00 4.71
C TRP A 142 1.10 9.68 5.67
N ASP A 143 1.60 10.65 6.45
CA ASP A 143 0.74 11.48 7.29
C ASP A 143 -0.20 12.32 6.39
N PRO A 144 -1.53 12.12 6.48
CA PRO A 144 -2.48 12.79 5.59
C PRO A 144 -2.72 14.27 5.94
N THR A 145 -2.09 14.81 6.98
CA THR A 145 -2.37 16.16 7.48
C THR A 145 -2.17 17.22 6.41
N ARG A 146 -1.13 17.12 5.58
CA ARG A 146 -0.81 18.13 4.56
C ARG A 146 -1.76 18.09 3.36
N ILE A 147 -2.18 16.91 2.91
CA ILE A 147 -3.21 16.82 1.86
C ILE A 147 -4.57 17.30 2.35
N VAL A 148 -4.91 17.07 3.63
CA VAL A 148 -6.13 17.65 4.24
C VAL A 148 -6.01 19.17 4.34
N MET A 149 -4.85 19.70 4.75
CA MET A 149 -4.62 21.14 4.76
C MET A 149 -4.79 21.74 3.37
N ARG A 150 -4.18 21.13 2.35
CA ARG A 150 -4.30 21.56 0.95
C ARG A 150 -5.75 21.60 0.48
N SER A 151 -6.54 20.57 0.82
CA SER A 151 -7.96 20.50 0.48
C SER A 151 -8.78 21.65 1.07
N LEU A 152 -8.45 22.04 2.32
CA LEU A 152 -9.07 23.17 3.00
C LEU A 152 -8.65 24.51 2.38
N GLU A 153 -7.36 24.67 2.06
CA GLU A 153 -6.82 25.89 1.45
C GLU A 153 -7.49 26.21 0.11
N ARG A 154 -7.72 25.18 -0.71
CA ARG A 154 -8.31 25.32 -2.04
C ARG A 154 -9.84 25.32 -2.07
N GLY A 155 -10.49 25.17 -0.90
CA GLY A 155 -11.94 25.25 -0.77
C GLY A 155 -12.70 23.96 -1.12
N SER A 156 -12.03 22.82 -1.14
CA SER A 156 -12.64 21.49 -1.33
C SER A 156 -12.25 20.54 -0.19
N PRO A 157 -12.62 20.86 1.07
CA PRO A 157 -12.14 20.17 2.25
C PRO A 157 -12.51 18.67 2.25
N ILE A 158 -11.56 17.83 2.65
CA ILE A 158 -11.74 16.39 2.85
C ILE A 158 -11.42 16.01 4.30
N ILE A 159 -11.86 14.81 4.70
CA ILE A 159 -11.38 14.11 5.90
C ILE A 159 -10.48 12.97 5.44
N ALA A 160 -9.42 12.69 6.19
CA ALA A 160 -8.59 11.51 5.95
C ALA A 160 -8.54 10.59 7.17
N VAL A 161 -8.55 9.28 6.91
CA VAL A 161 -8.50 8.22 7.91
C VAL A 161 -7.44 7.20 7.52
N SER A 162 -6.37 7.07 8.29
CA SER A 162 -5.38 6.01 8.15
C SER A 162 -5.70 4.84 9.09
N ILE A 163 -5.51 3.61 8.62
CA ILE A 163 -5.87 2.40 9.38
C ILE A 163 -4.65 1.53 9.69
N ASN A 164 -4.59 0.97 10.88
CA ASN A 164 -3.73 -0.18 11.17
C ASN A 164 -4.47 -1.47 10.81
N TYR A 165 -3.75 -2.49 10.35
CA TYR A 165 -4.27 -3.84 10.12
C TYR A 165 -3.17 -4.86 10.47
N ARG A 166 -3.52 -6.10 10.83
CA ARG A 166 -2.49 -7.09 11.21
C ARG A 166 -1.57 -7.41 10.02
N LEU A 167 -0.29 -7.54 10.31
CA LEU A 167 0.80 -7.73 9.33
C LEU A 167 1.54 -9.04 9.60
N ASN A 168 2.40 -9.43 8.67
CA ASN A 168 3.31 -10.57 8.74
C ASN A 168 2.54 -11.84 9.16
N LEU A 169 3.14 -12.71 9.98
CA LEU A 169 2.51 -13.93 10.48
C LEU A 169 1.24 -13.67 11.30
N PHE A 170 1.00 -12.46 11.83
CA PHE A 170 -0.21 -12.15 12.59
C PHE A 170 -1.43 -11.92 11.69
N GLY A 171 -1.21 -11.33 10.52
CA GLY A 171 -2.26 -11.03 9.54
C GLY A 171 -2.38 -12.05 8.41
N PHE A 172 -1.30 -12.76 8.09
CA PHE A 172 -1.19 -13.50 6.82
C PHE A 172 -0.58 -14.91 6.97
N ALA A 173 -0.32 -15.40 8.18
CA ALA A 173 0.03 -16.81 8.33
C ALA A 173 -1.10 -17.70 7.81
N ALA A 174 -0.72 -18.70 7.05
CA ALA A 174 -1.64 -19.64 6.44
C ALA A 174 -1.06 -21.05 6.51
N SER A 175 -1.87 -21.97 7.01
CA SER A 175 -1.58 -23.39 7.01
C SER A 175 -2.84 -24.23 7.23
N THR A 176 -2.74 -25.52 6.91
CA THR A 176 -3.73 -26.54 7.23
C THR A 176 -3.92 -26.67 8.75
N ASP A 177 -2.86 -26.49 9.55
CA ASP A 177 -2.95 -26.42 11.02
C ASP A 177 -3.91 -25.32 11.48
N ILE A 178 -3.76 -24.11 10.92
CA ILE A 178 -4.62 -22.96 11.23
C ILE A 178 -6.07 -23.27 10.80
N LEU A 179 -6.28 -23.69 9.56
CA LEU A 179 -7.60 -23.96 8.98
C LEU A 179 -8.36 -25.09 9.69
N ALA A 180 -7.65 -26.11 10.19
CA ALA A 180 -8.21 -27.23 10.93
C ALA A 180 -8.66 -26.82 12.36
N SER A 181 -8.00 -25.84 12.96
CA SER A 181 -8.34 -25.35 14.31
C SER A 181 -9.58 -24.45 14.35
N GLN A 182 -10.06 -23.99 13.20
CA GLN A 182 -11.16 -23.03 13.12
C GLN A 182 -12.51 -23.71 13.32
N ASN A 183 -13.39 -23.03 14.07
CA ASN A 183 -14.76 -23.48 14.26
C ASN A 183 -15.54 -23.43 12.93
N PRO A 184 -16.11 -24.54 12.44
CA PRO A 184 -16.89 -24.55 11.22
C PRO A 184 -18.16 -23.69 11.25
N ALA A 185 -18.63 -23.30 12.44
CA ALA A 185 -19.77 -22.41 12.63
C ALA A 185 -19.41 -20.91 12.58
N SER A 186 -18.13 -20.56 12.55
CA SER A 186 -17.65 -19.18 12.37
C SER A 186 -17.08 -18.94 10.98
N LEU A 187 -16.79 -17.68 10.65
CA LEU A 187 -16.01 -17.36 9.44
C LEU A 187 -14.69 -18.14 9.46
N ARG A 188 -14.44 -18.90 8.40
CA ARG A 188 -13.22 -19.67 8.19
C ARG A 188 -12.32 -18.98 7.18
N GLY A 189 -11.09 -19.45 7.10
CA GLY A 189 -10.08 -18.96 6.18
C GLY A 189 -8.97 -18.21 6.87
N VAL A 190 -8.07 -17.66 6.07
CA VAL A 190 -6.89 -16.93 6.52
C VAL A 190 -6.98 -15.51 5.96
N ASN A 191 -5.86 -14.87 5.57
CA ASN A 191 -5.87 -13.48 5.09
C ASN A 191 -6.49 -12.50 6.13
N PHE A 192 -6.24 -12.76 7.43
CA PHE A 192 -6.79 -12.01 8.55
C PHE A 192 -6.58 -10.48 8.45
N GLY A 193 -5.44 -10.04 7.92
CA GLY A 193 -5.14 -8.63 7.69
C GLY A 193 -6.10 -7.96 6.70
N LEU A 194 -6.55 -8.66 5.65
CA LEU A 194 -7.54 -8.13 4.70
C LEU A 194 -8.92 -8.01 5.36
N ARG A 195 -9.28 -8.98 6.22
CA ARG A 195 -10.49 -8.90 7.03
C ARG A 195 -10.46 -7.69 8.00
N ASP A 196 -9.32 -7.43 8.62
CA ASP A 196 -9.15 -6.26 9.49
C ASP A 196 -9.43 -4.96 8.74
N GLN A 197 -8.89 -4.82 7.52
CA GLN A 197 -9.14 -3.66 6.66
C GLN A 197 -10.62 -3.53 6.29
N LYS A 198 -11.29 -4.63 5.92
CA LYS A 198 -12.75 -4.63 5.65
C LYS A 198 -13.53 -4.10 6.85
N ILE A 199 -13.20 -4.57 8.05
CA ILE A 199 -13.84 -4.13 9.30
C ILE A 199 -13.57 -2.65 9.56
N ALA A 200 -12.35 -2.15 9.30
CA ALA A 200 -12.04 -0.74 9.41
C ALA A 200 -12.88 0.12 8.44
N ILE A 201 -12.97 -0.27 7.17
CA ILE A 201 -13.77 0.43 6.16
C ILE A 201 -15.26 0.44 6.57
N HIS A 202 -15.77 -0.68 7.08
CA HIS A 202 -17.12 -0.77 7.65
C HIS A 202 -17.32 0.18 8.83
N TRP A 203 -16.40 0.19 9.79
CA TRP A 203 -16.45 1.10 10.94
C TRP A 203 -16.49 2.57 10.49
N ILE A 204 -15.64 2.93 9.52
CA ILE A 204 -15.55 4.28 8.98
C ILE A 204 -16.86 4.66 8.29
N SER A 205 -17.39 3.81 7.40
CA SER A 205 -18.65 4.07 6.70
C SER A 205 -19.81 4.35 7.68
N HIS A 206 -19.85 3.68 8.83
CA HIS A 206 -20.89 3.89 9.83
C HIS A 206 -20.66 5.10 10.75
N ASN A 207 -19.40 5.40 11.10
CA ASN A 207 -19.09 6.37 12.17
C ASN A 207 -18.59 7.72 11.66
N ILE A 208 -18.10 7.83 10.43
CA ILE A 208 -17.41 9.04 9.95
C ILE A 208 -18.32 10.27 9.90
N GLY A 209 -19.64 10.08 9.85
CA GLY A 209 -20.62 11.16 9.98
C GLY A 209 -20.49 11.96 11.28
N ALA A 210 -20.11 11.32 12.39
CA ALA A 210 -19.85 11.99 13.67
C ALA A 210 -18.63 12.92 13.60
N PHE A 211 -17.69 12.62 12.70
CA PHE A 211 -16.51 13.43 12.45
C PHE A 211 -16.73 14.51 11.37
N GLY A 212 -17.93 14.58 10.77
CA GLY A 212 -18.27 15.51 9.69
C GLY A 212 -18.09 14.94 8.28
N GLY A 213 -17.80 13.64 8.16
CA GLY A 213 -17.63 12.98 6.86
C GLY A 213 -18.94 12.55 6.21
N ASP A 214 -18.91 12.38 4.90
CA ASP A 214 -19.98 11.80 4.09
C ASP A 214 -19.68 10.32 3.84
N SER A 215 -20.44 9.42 4.47
CA SER A 215 -20.29 7.98 4.30
C SER A 215 -20.59 7.48 2.87
N ALA A 216 -21.30 8.27 2.06
CA ALA A 216 -21.52 7.98 0.65
C ALA A 216 -20.38 8.45 -0.26
N LYS A 217 -19.43 9.25 0.26
CA LYS A 217 -18.27 9.78 -0.47
C LYS A 217 -16.94 9.29 0.08
N VAL A 218 -16.89 8.02 0.48
CA VAL A 218 -15.67 7.32 0.89
C VAL A 218 -14.86 6.91 -0.34
N THR A 219 -13.58 7.26 -0.36
CA THR A 219 -12.57 6.83 -1.32
C THR A 219 -11.51 6.04 -0.56
N ILE A 220 -11.28 4.78 -0.91
CA ILE A 220 -10.14 4.01 -0.38
C ILE A 220 -8.91 4.28 -1.22
N GLY A 221 -7.73 4.36 -0.60
CA GLY A 221 -6.47 4.56 -1.30
C GLY A 221 -5.34 3.79 -0.63
N GLY A 222 -4.35 3.37 -1.39
CA GLY A 222 -3.18 2.70 -0.83
C GLY A 222 -2.01 2.64 -1.79
N GLN A 223 -0.82 2.44 -1.20
CA GLN A 223 0.45 2.31 -1.93
C GLN A 223 1.04 0.91 -1.73
N SER A 224 1.65 0.33 -2.76
CA SER A 224 2.29 -0.98 -2.71
C SER A 224 1.34 -2.07 -2.18
N ALA A 225 1.65 -2.67 -1.02
CA ALA A 225 0.78 -3.62 -0.34
C ALA A 225 -0.62 -3.06 0.03
N GLY A 226 -0.71 -1.76 0.28
CA GLY A 226 -1.98 -1.06 0.46
C GLY A 226 -2.77 -0.99 -0.84
N SER A 227 -2.10 -0.77 -1.97
CA SER A 227 -2.72 -0.78 -3.30
C SER A 227 -3.20 -2.19 -3.71
N PHE A 228 -2.39 -3.21 -3.41
CA PHE A 228 -2.81 -4.62 -3.49
C PHE A 228 -4.10 -4.85 -2.68
N SER A 229 -4.14 -4.35 -1.45
CA SER A 229 -5.31 -4.46 -0.58
C SER A 229 -6.54 -3.74 -1.15
N VAL A 230 -6.37 -2.52 -1.67
CA VAL A 230 -7.44 -1.79 -2.38
C VAL A 230 -7.97 -2.59 -3.56
N ASN A 231 -7.09 -3.25 -4.32
CA ASN A 231 -7.51 -4.10 -5.43
C ASN A 231 -8.37 -5.30 -4.95
N ILE A 232 -8.01 -5.94 -3.83
CA ILE A 232 -8.80 -7.03 -3.25
C ILE A 232 -10.19 -6.53 -2.82
N HIS A 233 -10.28 -5.37 -2.17
CA HIS A 233 -11.57 -4.79 -1.76
C HIS A 233 -12.45 -4.38 -2.96
N LEU A 234 -11.84 -3.95 -4.08
CA LEU A 234 -12.56 -3.73 -5.34
C LEU A 234 -13.16 -5.04 -5.88
N ILE A 235 -12.38 -6.11 -5.92
CA ILE A 235 -12.85 -7.44 -6.39
C ILE A 235 -13.99 -7.96 -5.51
N GLU A 236 -13.86 -7.82 -4.18
CA GLU A 236 -14.93 -8.21 -3.26
C GLU A 236 -16.21 -7.39 -3.50
N ALA A 237 -16.08 -6.07 -3.66
CA ALA A 237 -17.23 -5.19 -3.89
C ALA A 237 -17.96 -5.53 -5.21
N GLU A 238 -17.21 -5.85 -6.27
CA GLU A 238 -17.77 -6.29 -7.56
C GLU A 238 -18.46 -7.66 -7.50
N GLY A 239 -18.01 -8.52 -6.57
CA GLY A 239 -18.62 -9.82 -6.29
C GLY A 239 -20.02 -9.74 -5.66
N LYS A 240 -20.46 -8.53 -5.24
CA LYS A 240 -21.77 -8.25 -4.62
C LYS A 240 -22.08 -9.09 -3.38
N THR A 241 -21.05 -9.53 -2.66
CA THR A 241 -21.22 -10.25 -1.39
C THR A 241 -21.86 -9.33 -0.34
N GLU A 242 -21.63 -8.01 -0.42
CA GLU A 242 -22.24 -6.97 0.43
C GLU A 242 -22.52 -5.67 -0.34
N THR A 243 -23.18 -4.71 0.33
CA THR A 243 -23.32 -3.37 -0.24
C THR A 243 -21.97 -2.63 -0.19
N PRO A 244 -21.56 -1.95 -1.27
CA PRO A 244 -20.29 -1.24 -1.31
C PRO A 244 -20.11 -0.24 -0.19
N LEU A 245 -18.91 -0.22 0.38
CA LEU A 245 -18.54 0.62 1.52
C LEU A 245 -17.80 1.90 1.11
N PHE A 246 -17.42 1.97 -0.15
CA PHE A 246 -16.70 3.07 -0.77
C PHE A 246 -17.19 3.28 -2.19
N ARG A 247 -17.00 4.52 -2.69
CA ARG A 247 -17.41 4.92 -4.04
C ARG A 247 -16.25 5.06 -5.02
N ARG A 248 -14.99 5.07 -4.55
CA ARG A 248 -13.78 5.26 -5.37
C ARG A 248 -12.58 4.55 -4.77
N ALA A 249 -11.60 4.28 -5.63
CA ALA A 249 -10.36 3.62 -5.27
C ALA A 249 -9.14 4.32 -5.88
N ILE A 250 -8.06 4.46 -5.10
CA ILE A 250 -6.75 4.93 -5.54
C ILE A 250 -5.73 3.80 -5.35
N MET A 251 -5.05 3.41 -6.42
CA MET A 251 -4.11 2.28 -6.45
C MET A 251 -2.72 2.76 -6.89
N GLN A 252 -1.78 2.89 -5.95
CA GLN A 252 -0.42 3.37 -6.21
C GLN A 252 0.58 2.21 -6.17
N SER A 253 1.17 1.87 -7.31
CA SER A 253 2.29 0.92 -7.40
C SER A 253 1.98 -0.47 -6.83
N GLY A 254 0.76 -0.98 -7.02
CA GLY A 254 0.41 -2.33 -6.61
C GLY A 254 -0.94 -2.80 -7.12
N ALA A 255 -1.05 -4.09 -7.41
CA ALA A 255 -2.27 -4.78 -7.79
C ALA A 255 -2.25 -6.19 -7.17
N VAL A 256 -3.29 -7.00 -7.40
CA VAL A 256 -3.29 -8.44 -7.04
C VAL A 256 -1.95 -9.07 -7.47
N GLY A 257 -1.55 -8.83 -8.72
CA GLY A 257 -0.24 -9.15 -9.31
C GLY A 257 1.02 -9.07 -8.41
N THR A 258 1.04 -8.12 -7.49
CA THR A 258 2.27 -7.70 -6.80
C THR A 258 2.63 -8.55 -5.58
N LEU A 259 1.65 -9.04 -4.80
CA LEU A 259 1.89 -9.69 -3.49
C LEU A 259 1.09 -10.99 -3.26
N GLY A 260 0.40 -11.50 -4.26
CA GLY A 260 -0.37 -12.74 -4.18
C GLY A 260 -1.82 -12.57 -4.68
N PRO A 261 -2.73 -13.51 -4.41
CA PRO A 261 -2.54 -14.63 -3.52
C PRO A 261 -1.62 -15.71 -4.08
N VAL A 262 -0.93 -16.42 -3.20
CA VAL A 262 -0.19 -17.64 -3.55
C VAL A 262 -1.03 -18.89 -3.24
N PRO A 263 -0.79 -20.04 -3.89
CA PRO A 263 -1.43 -21.30 -3.53
C PRO A 263 -1.16 -21.68 -2.07
N LEU A 264 -2.14 -22.26 -1.39
CA LEU A 264 -2.00 -22.72 -0.01
C LEU A 264 -0.79 -23.66 0.17
N GLU A 265 -0.47 -24.49 -0.83
CA GLU A 265 0.71 -25.38 -0.81
C GLU A 265 2.04 -24.62 -0.58
N GLU A 266 2.20 -23.43 -1.15
CA GLU A 266 3.41 -22.62 -0.94
C GLU A 266 3.45 -22.03 0.48
N ALA A 267 2.29 -21.73 1.05
CA ALA A 267 2.19 -21.34 2.44
C ALA A 267 2.50 -22.52 3.38
N GLU A 268 2.08 -23.75 3.06
CA GLU A 268 2.44 -24.95 3.84
C GLU A 268 3.95 -25.20 3.90
N LYS A 269 4.66 -24.99 2.77
CA LYS A 269 6.13 -25.10 2.71
C LYS A 269 6.78 -24.10 3.66
N THR A 270 6.28 -22.87 3.65
CA THR A 270 6.74 -21.79 4.54
C THR A 270 6.44 -22.12 6.01
N TRP A 271 5.21 -22.56 6.31
CA TRP A 271 4.77 -22.95 7.64
C TRP A 271 5.61 -24.10 8.20
N SER A 272 5.88 -25.12 7.39
CA SER A 272 6.73 -26.26 7.75
C SER A 272 8.17 -25.84 8.06
N ALA A 273 8.72 -24.90 7.28
CA ALA A 273 10.05 -24.36 7.54
C ALA A 273 10.10 -23.55 8.84
N LEU A 274 9.06 -22.79 9.15
CA LEU A 274 8.94 -22.07 10.41
C LEU A 274 8.79 -23.03 11.61
N CYS A 275 7.98 -24.08 11.48
CA CYS A 275 7.85 -25.13 12.51
C CYS A 275 9.21 -25.75 12.87
N LYS A 276 10.08 -25.99 11.88
CA LYS A 276 11.46 -26.45 12.12
C LYS A 276 12.28 -25.45 12.94
N ILE A 277 12.17 -24.15 12.66
CA ILE A 277 12.86 -23.09 13.43
C ILE A 277 12.37 -23.04 14.87
N TRP A 278 11.06 -23.23 15.08
CA TRP A 278 10.44 -23.22 16.41
C TRP A 278 10.58 -24.55 17.16
N ASN A 279 11.25 -25.56 16.58
CA ASN A 279 11.38 -26.91 17.12
C ASN A 279 10.02 -27.55 17.45
N VAL A 280 9.04 -27.34 16.58
CA VAL A 280 7.73 -27.99 16.64
C VAL A 280 7.86 -29.38 16.01
N ASP A 281 7.42 -30.42 16.74
CA ASP A 281 7.44 -31.80 16.27
C ASP A 281 6.49 -31.98 15.07
N SER A 282 7.00 -32.52 13.96
CA SER A 282 6.20 -32.80 12.77
C SER A 282 5.18 -33.91 12.98
N GLU A 283 5.42 -34.81 13.94
CA GLU A 283 4.55 -35.94 14.25
C GLU A 283 3.46 -35.60 15.27
N ALA A 284 3.52 -34.42 15.89
CA ALA A 284 2.45 -33.94 16.78
C ALA A 284 1.15 -33.70 16.00
N SER A 285 0.00 -33.68 16.68
CA SER A 285 -1.27 -33.32 16.03
C SER A 285 -1.26 -31.87 15.54
N GLU A 286 -2.09 -31.52 14.54
CA GLU A 286 -2.25 -30.13 14.07
C GLU A 286 -2.53 -29.17 15.24
N GLN A 287 -3.38 -29.61 16.17
CA GLN A 287 -3.78 -28.84 17.34
C GLN A 287 -2.62 -28.62 18.32
N ASP A 288 -1.84 -29.66 18.61
CA ASP A 288 -0.69 -29.57 19.53
C ASP A 288 0.40 -28.64 18.95
N ARG A 289 0.66 -28.74 17.63
CA ARG A 289 1.58 -27.83 16.93
C ARG A 289 1.11 -26.39 17.10
N LEU A 290 -0.16 -26.12 16.80
CA LEU A 290 -0.71 -24.77 16.83
C LEU A 290 -0.73 -24.18 18.25
N ASP A 291 -1.08 -24.98 19.26
CA ASP A 291 -1.13 -24.55 20.66
C ASP A 291 0.26 -24.20 21.22
N LEU A 292 1.31 -24.88 20.75
CA LEU A 292 2.69 -24.50 21.07
C LEU A 292 3.04 -23.16 20.43
N ILE A 293 2.78 -22.99 19.13
CA ILE A 293 3.15 -21.78 18.39
C ILE A 293 2.37 -20.56 18.90
N ARG A 294 1.10 -20.71 19.29
CA ARG A 294 0.29 -19.66 19.92
C ARG A 294 0.89 -19.12 21.22
N ARG A 295 1.74 -19.88 21.91
CA ARG A 295 2.40 -19.46 23.16
C ARG A 295 3.75 -18.78 22.94
N LEU A 296 4.29 -18.81 21.73
CA LEU A 296 5.56 -18.15 21.43
C LEU A 296 5.42 -16.63 21.55
N PRO A 297 6.45 -15.88 21.98
CA PRO A 297 6.43 -14.42 21.91
C PRO A 297 6.28 -13.92 20.46
N ALA A 298 5.64 -12.77 20.26
CA ALA A 298 5.52 -12.14 18.94
C ALA A 298 6.88 -11.95 18.26
N THR A 299 7.90 -11.55 19.03
CA THR A 299 9.28 -11.38 18.54
C THR A 299 9.87 -12.66 17.98
N ALA A 300 9.60 -13.82 18.59
CA ALA A 300 10.10 -15.11 18.11
C ALA A 300 9.46 -15.51 16.77
N LEU A 301 8.21 -15.11 16.52
CA LEU A 301 7.55 -15.32 15.23
C LEU A 301 8.19 -14.45 14.15
N ILE A 302 8.40 -13.17 14.45
CA ILE A 302 9.03 -12.21 13.53
C ILE A 302 10.47 -12.63 13.20
N GLU A 303 11.29 -12.95 14.21
CA GLU A 303 12.67 -13.40 14.00
C GLU A 303 12.76 -14.66 13.12
N ALA A 304 11.80 -15.58 13.25
CA ALA A 304 11.76 -16.79 12.43
C ALA A 304 11.47 -16.47 10.96
N SER A 305 10.57 -15.53 10.65
CA SER A 305 10.32 -15.12 9.26
C SER A 305 11.58 -14.51 8.64
N TRP A 306 12.31 -13.68 9.39
CA TRP A 306 13.59 -13.12 8.93
C TRP A 306 14.67 -14.15 8.69
N LYS A 307 14.78 -15.17 9.55
CA LYS A 307 15.76 -16.27 9.36
C LYS A 307 15.52 -17.05 8.07
N LEU A 308 14.28 -17.10 7.59
CA LEU A 308 13.92 -17.69 6.30
C LEU A 308 14.12 -16.73 5.11
N GLY A 309 14.61 -15.51 5.34
CA GLY A 309 14.76 -14.49 4.30
C GLY A 309 13.43 -13.92 3.80
N LEU A 310 12.34 -14.16 4.53
CA LEU A 310 11.01 -13.68 4.16
C LEU A 310 10.90 -12.19 4.51
N TRP A 311 10.75 -11.38 3.48
CA TRP A 311 10.50 -9.94 3.65
C TRP A 311 9.06 -9.65 4.10
N GLY A 312 8.11 -10.50 3.70
CA GLY A 312 6.72 -10.45 4.12
C GLY A 312 6.03 -11.79 3.87
N ILE A 313 4.82 -11.95 4.40
CA ILE A 313 3.99 -13.13 4.22
C ILE A 313 2.89 -12.76 3.22
N PRO A 314 2.79 -13.43 2.06
CA PRO A 314 1.79 -13.08 1.04
C PRO A 314 0.38 -13.45 1.51
N SER A 315 -0.62 -12.92 0.81
CA SER A 315 -1.97 -13.49 0.86
C SER A 315 -2.02 -14.87 0.20
N VAL A 316 -3.06 -15.66 0.48
CA VAL A 316 -3.21 -17.01 -0.08
C VAL A 316 -4.59 -17.28 -0.67
N PHE A 317 -4.63 -18.13 -1.69
CA PHE A 317 -5.84 -18.81 -2.14
C PHE A 317 -6.17 -19.91 -1.13
N ASP A 318 -7.10 -19.64 -0.22
CA ASP A 318 -7.52 -20.56 0.85
C ASP A 318 -8.86 -21.25 0.57
N ASN A 319 -9.56 -20.86 -0.50
CA ASN A 319 -10.91 -21.30 -0.84
C ASN A 319 -11.94 -21.06 0.29
N PHE A 320 -11.69 -20.04 1.11
CA PHE A 320 -12.64 -19.54 2.11
C PHE A 320 -12.81 -18.02 1.98
N THR A 321 -11.69 -17.30 1.94
CA THR A 321 -11.65 -15.83 1.82
C THR A 321 -11.25 -15.38 0.43
N ILE A 322 -10.32 -16.10 -0.21
CA ILE A 322 -9.93 -15.85 -1.60
C ILE A 322 -9.90 -17.18 -2.35
N PHE A 323 -10.60 -17.19 -3.48
CA PHE A 323 -10.82 -18.38 -4.31
C PHE A 323 -10.10 -18.21 -5.63
N GLN A 324 -9.53 -19.31 -6.11
CA GLN A 324 -9.06 -19.41 -7.48
C GLN A 324 -10.17 -19.98 -8.35
N ASP A 325 -10.61 -19.23 -9.37
CA ASP A 325 -11.58 -19.72 -10.37
C ASP A 325 -10.91 -19.84 -11.73
N ASP A 326 -10.49 -21.06 -12.09
CA ASP A 326 -9.85 -21.35 -13.38
C ASP A 326 -10.85 -21.40 -14.56
N SER A 327 -12.16 -21.26 -14.31
CA SER A 327 -13.21 -21.36 -15.33
C SER A 327 -13.59 -20.03 -15.98
N ILE A 328 -13.17 -18.91 -15.38
CA ILE A 328 -13.44 -17.55 -15.86
C ILE A 328 -12.13 -16.84 -16.23
N GLN A 329 -12.21 -15.83 -17.10
CA GLN A 329 -11.07 -15.00 -17.48
C GLN A 329 -10.44 -14.27 -16.27
N GLU A 330 -11.15 -14.24 -15.13
CA GLU A 330 -10.82 -13.55 -13.89
C GLU A 330 -10.53 -14.57 -12.78
N ARG A 331 -9.27 -14.95 -12.61
CA ARG A 331 -8.88 -16.09 -11.76
C ARG A 331 -9.10 -15.91 -10.25
N THR A 332 -9.78 -14.87 -9.78
CA THR A 332 -9.85 -14.51 -8.36
C THR A 332 -11.23 -14.02 -7.96
N MET A 333 -11.86 -14.74 -7.03
CA MET A 333 -13.03 -14.27 -6.28
C MET A 333 -12.64 -14.00 -4.82
N VAL A 334 -13.30 -13.02 -4.19
CA VAL A 334 -13.02 -12.62 -2.80
C VAL A 334 -14.32 -12.58 -2.01
N ASP A 335 -14.32 -13.23 -0.85
CA ASP A 335 -15.36 -13.13 0.17
C ASP A 335 -14.69 -13.07 1.55
N LEU A 336 -14.44 -11.86 2.06
CA LEU A 336 -13.87 -11.70 3.38
C LEU A 336 -14.92 -11.89 4.49
N GLY A 337 -16.06 -12.51 4.18
CA GLY A 337 -17.15 -12.82 5.10
C GLY A 337 -18.04 -11.63 5.43
N PRO A 338 -19.26 -11.88 5.94
CA PRO A 338 -20.18 -10.81 6.28
C PRO A 338 -19.70 -10.02 7.50
N VAL A 339 -20.03 -8.74 7.56
CA VAL A 339 -19.92 -7.92 8.78
C VAL A 339 -21.32 -7.71 9.34
N ASP A 340 -21.62 -8.31 10.51
CA ASP A 340 -22.99 -8.37 11.05
C ASP A 340 -23.60 -6.98 11.33
N PHE A 341 -24.87 -6.78 10.95
CA PHE A 341 -25.68 -5.62 11.32
C PHE A 341 -27.18 -5.89 11.40
N THR A 342 -27.76 -5.58 12.56
CA THR A 342 -29.20 -5.42 12.80
C THR A 342 -29.71 -4.00 12.52
N ASN A 343 -28.83 -3.00 12.31
CA ASN A 343 -29.17 -1.61 12.03
C ASN A 343 -28.37 -1.05 10.85
N ARG A 344 -28.87 -1.25 9.63
CA ARG A 344 -28.27 -0.73 8.40
C ARG A 344 -28.67 0.73 8.16
N PRO A 345 -27.74 1.66 7.88
CA PRO A 345 -28.05 2.96 7.30
C PRO A 345 -28.88 2.82 6.02
N SER A 346 -29.87 3.70 5.83
CA SER A 346 -30.82 3.64 4.70
C SER A 346 -30.26 4.11 3.36
N ARG A 347 -28.99 4.55 3.30
CA ARG A 347 -28.33 5.05 2.08
C ARG A 347 -26.87 4.57 2.04
N PHE A 348 -26.65 3.45 1.36
CA PHE A 348 -25.31 3.03 0.93
C PHE A 348 -25.14 3.31 -0.57
N PRO A 349 -23.90 3.53 -1.04
CA PRO A 349 -23.66 3.69 -2.47
C PRO A 349 -23.99 2.38 -3.21
N GLN A 350 -24.62 2.49 -4.38
CA GLN A 350 -24.50 1.46 -5.41
C GLN A 350 -23.06 1.52 -5.93
N LEU A 351 -22.39 0.38 -6.16
CA LEU A 351 -20.98 0.39 -6.61
C LEU A 351 -20.94 1.18 -7.90
N ARG A 352 -20.13 2.23 -7.91
CA ARG A 352 -19.93 3.12 -9.05
C ARG A 352 -18.49 3.63 -9.00
N ALA A 353 -17.56 2.70 -8.83
CA ALA A 353 -16.15 2.96 -8.57
C ALA A 353 -15.52 3.70 -9.74
N ASP A 354 -15.20 4.98 -9.56
CA ASP A 354 -14.12 5.62 -10.31
C ASP A 354 -12.80 5.09 -9.69
N ILE A 355 -11.86 4.66 -10.54
CA ILE A 355 -10.56 4.11 -10.12
C ILE A 355 -9.45 5.02 -10.66
N LEU A 356 -8.54 5.46 -9.80
CA LEU A 356 -7.29 6.12 -10.16
C LEU A 356 -6.14 5.16 -9.85
N MET A 357 -5.30 4.84 -10.83
CA MET A 357 -4.20 3.91 -10.65
C MET A 357 -2.94 4.35 -11.36
N GLY A 358 -1.78 3.99 -10.82
CA GLY A 358 -0.52 4.38 -11.42
C GLY A 358 0.68 3.73 -10.79
N PHE A 359 1.84 4.06 -11.34
CA PHE A 359 3.13 3.52 -10.96
C PHE A 359 4.24 4.57 -11.20
N THR A 360 5.39 4.32 -10.62
CA THR A 360 6.60 5.14 -10.76
C THR A 360 7.54 4.53 -11.80
N GLY A 361 8.56 5.28 -12.22
CA GLY A 361 9.46 4.83 -13.30
C GLY A 361 10.42 3.70 -12.91
N ASN A 362 10.65 3.48 -11.62
CA ASN A 362 11.66 2.57 -11.08
C ASN A 362 11.15 1.83 -9.84
N GLU A 363 10.12 1.01 -10.01
CA GLU A 363 9.40 0.30 -8.94
C GLU A 363 10.27 -0.72 -8.20
N MET A 364 11.17 -1.40 -8.91
CA MET A 364 12.00 -2.45 -8.29
C MET A 364 13.17 -1.92 -7.44
N SER A 365 13.18 -0.62 -7.13
CA SER A 365 14.26 0.10 -6.42
C SER A 365 14.33 -0.30 -4.96
N ILE A 366 13.27 -0.93 -4.47
CA ILE A 366 13.18 -1.57 -3.17
C ILE A 366 14.03 -2.84 -3.06
N SER A 367 14.44 -3.43 -4.19
CA SER A 367 15.25 -4.64 -4.20
C SER A 367 16.74 -4.33 -4.17
N ARG A 368 17.47 -5.07 -3.34
CA ARG A 368 18.92 -4.97 -3.17
C ARG A 368 19.56 -6.33 -3.41
N GLY A 369 20.82 -6.33 -3.83
CA GLY A 369 21.62 -7.55 -3.97
C GLY A 369 21.16 -8.47 -5.11
N LEU A 370 20.56 -7.91 -6.17
CA LEU A 370 20.26 -8.70 -7.36
C LEU A 370 21.58 -9.13 -8.03
N PRO A 371 21.65 -10.36 -8.57
CA PRO A 371 22.86 -10.83 -9.22
C PRO A 371 23.15 -10.05 -10.49
N ARG A 372 24.45 -9.93 -10.80
CA ARG A 372 24.96 -9.30 -12.02
C ARG A 372 25.69 -10.29 -12.93
N ASN A 373 25.76 -11.56 -12.52
CA ASN A 373 26.43 -12.65 -13.22
C ASN A 373 25.46 -13.43 -14.11
N TRP A 374 25.84 -13.65 -15.37
CA TRP A 374 25.11 -14.46 -16.34
C TRP A 374 24.73 -15.84 -15.83
N ASP A 375 25.68 -16.61 -15.29
CA ASP A 375 25.44 -18.02 -14.92
C ASP A 375 24.37 -18.14 -13.83
N GLN A 376 24.39 -17.21 -12.87
CA GLN A 376 23.43 -17.15 -11.78
C GLN A 376 22.05 -16.76 -12.28
N ILE A 377 21.96 -15.73 -13.14
CA ILE A 377 20.71 -15.29 -13.77
C ILE A 377 20.13 -16.42 -14.61
N GLN A 378 20.92 -17.02 -15.50
CA GLN A 378 20.49 -18.10 -16.39
C GLN A 378 20.01 -19.33 -15.59
N SER A 379 20.74 -19.72 -14.55
CA SER A 379 20.36 -20.84 -13.68
C SER A 379 18.99 -20.60 -13.04
N ILE A 380 18.78 -19.40 -12.50
CA ILE A 380 17.53 -19.06 -11.81
C ILE A 380 16.36 -18.95 -12.79
N PHE A 381 16.56 -18.37 -13.99
CA PHE A 381 15.54 -18.39 -15.05
C PHE A 381 15.22 -19.82 -15.51
N THR A 382 16.20 -20.71 -15.59
CA THR A 382 16.00 -22.13 -15.96
C THR A 382 15.17 -22.88 -14.92
N GLN A 383 15.37 -22.58 -13.63
CA GLN A 383 14.57 -23.17 -12.55
C GLN A 383 13.17 -22.55 -12.42
N THR A 384 12.94 -21.40 -13.05
CA THR A 384 11.67 -20.65 -12.95
C THR A 384 10.77 -20.96 -14.14
N TYR A 385 11.34 -21.00 -15.36
CA TYR A 385 10.62 -21.26 -16.60
C TYR A 385 10.90 -22.67 -17.12
N ALA A 386 9.87 -23.52 -17.05
CA ALA A 386 9.91 -24.87 -17.59
C ALA A 386 10.01 -24.88 -19.13
N ASP A 387 9.33 -23.95 -19.82
CA ASP A 387 9.40 -23.84 -21.27
C ASP A 387 10.68 -23.11 -21.72
N PRO A 388 11.59 -23.77 -22.46
CA PRO A 388 12.83 -23.17 -22.92
C PRO A 388 12.63 -22.05 -23.95
N ASN A 389 11.55 -22.07 -24.75
CA ASN A 389 11.28 -21.05 -25.76
C ASN A 389 10.84 -19.75 -25.08
N ALA A 390 9.83 -19.83 -24.22
CA ALA A 390 9.36 -18.71 -23.39
C ALA A 390 10.51 -18.08 -22.58
N ARG A 391 11.34 -18.94 -21.94
CA ARG A 391 12.53 -18.48 -21.21
C ARG A 391 13.48 -17.68 -22.10
N SER A 392 13.81 -18.21 -23.27
CA SER A 392 14.78 -17.59 -24.18
C SER A 392 14.26 -16.28 -24.73
N GLU A 393 12.97 -16.21 -25.07
CA GLU A 393 12.30 -15.00 -25.55
C GLU A 393 12.30 -13.89 -24.49
N ILE A 394 11.89 -14.21 -23.25
CA ILE A 394 11.91 -13.26 -22.14
C ILE A 394 13.34 -12.77 -21.88
N MET A 395 14.29 -13.68 -21.73
CA MET A 395 15.69 -13.29 -21.47
C MET A 395 16.23 -12.39 -22.59
N HIS A 396 15.92 -12.69 -23.85
CA HIS A 396 16.35 -11.88 -24.99
C HIS A 396 15.76 -10.47 -24.99
N VAL A 397 14.44 -10.33 -24.74
CA VAL A 397 13.74 -9.04 -24.72
C VAL A 397 14.27 -8.10 -23.64
N TYR A 398 14.75 -8.66 -22.53
CA TYR A 398 15.37 -7.90 -21.45
C TYR A 398 16.90 -7.78 -21.57
N GLY A 399 17.49 -8.19 -22.70
CA GLY A 399 18.94 -8.09 -22.91
C GLY A 399 19.77 -8.98 -21.96
N LEU A 400 19.15 -10.01 -21.38
CA LEU A 400 19.81 -11.00 -20.54
C LEU A 400 20.44 -12.07 -21.44
N THR A 401 21.68 -11.82 -21.86
CA THR A 401 22.46 -12.77 -22.68
C THR A 401 23.87 -12.94 -22.13
N GLU A 402 24.53 -14.06 -22.46
CA GLU A 402 25.91 -14.36 -22.03
C GLU A 402 26.91 -13.26 -22.42
N SER A 403 26.67 -12.59 -23.54
CA SER A 403 27.50 -11.50 -24.04
C SER A 403 27.26 -10.14 -23.36
N SER A 404 26.24 -10.02 -22.51
CA SER A 404 25.90 -8.75 -21.86
C SER A 404 26.93 -8.43 -20.77
N SER A 405 27.27 -7.15 -20.62
CA SER A 405 28.05 -6.69 -19.47
C SER A 405 27.28 -6.91 -18.17
N GLU A 406 27.99 -6.96 -17.03
CA GLU A 406 27.36 -7.05 -15.71
C GLU A 406 26.34 -5.92 -15.46
N GLU A 407 26.61 -4.73 -15.97
CA GLU A 407 25.71 -3.57 -15.89
C GLU A 407 24.44 -3.78 -16.70
N ASN A 408 24.56 -4.26 -17.94
CA ASN A 408 23.41 -4.56 -18.79
C ASN A 408 22.58 -5.72 -18.23
N LEU A 409 23.23 -6.73 -17.64
CA LEU A 409 22.55 -7.82 -16.95
C LEU A 409 21.78 -7.32 -15.74
N ALA A 410 22.38 -6.44 -14.93
CA ALA A 410 21.72 -5.83 -13.78
C ALA A 410 20.50 -5.00 -14.22
N GLN A 411 20.66 -4.13 -15.23
CA GLN A 411 19.59 -3.29 -15.75
C GLN A 411 18.46 -4.11 -16.40
N GLY A 412 18.81 -5.13 -17.19
CA GLY A 412 17.85 -6.04 -17.81
C GLY A 412 17.04 -6.81 -16.77
N LEU A 413 17.71 -7.35 -15.74
CA LEU A 413 17.06 -8.07 -14.67
C LEU A 413 16.15 -7.17 -13.85
N TYR A 414 16.62 -5.96 -13.57
CA TYR A 414 15.85 -4.95 -12.86
C TYR A 414 14.59 -4.59 -13.64
N THR A 415 14.71 -4.33 -14.95
CA THR A 415 13.58 -3.99 -15.83
C THR A 415 12.59 -5.15 -15.90
N PHE A 416 13.07 -6.40 -15.99
CA PHE A 416 12.22 -7.59 -15.94
C PHE A 416 11.42 -7.69 -14.64
N LEU A 417 12.07 -7.50 -13.49
CA LEU A 417 11.43 -7.56 -12.19
C LEU A 417 10.43 -6.40 -11.97
N ASN A 418 10.78 -5.20 -12.44
CA ASN A 418 9.92 -4.03 -12.44
C ASN A 418 8.61 -4.27 -13.22
N ASP A 419 8.75 -4.76 -14.45
CA ASP A 419 7.61 -5.07 -15.32
C ASP A 419 6.77 -6.23 -14.76
N SER A 420 7.40 -7.30 -14.27
CA SER A 420 6.68 -8.49 -13.81
C SER A 420 5.98 -8.33 -12.47
N MET A 421 6.54 -7.58 -11.52
CA MET A 421 5.93 -7.40 -10.19
C MET A 421 5.00 -6.18 -10.07
N PHE A 422 5.32 -5.10 -10.77
CA PHE A 422 4.66 -3.81 -10.56
C PHE A 422 3.97 -3.32 -11.83
N GLU A 423 4.71 -2.77 -12.80
CA GLU A 423 4.09 -2.07 -13.93
C GLU A 423 3.12 -2.95 -14.72
N GLY A 424 3.56 -4.15 -15.14
CA GLY A 424 2.71 -5.10 -15.86
C GLY A 424 1.55 -5.63 -15.01
N SER A 425 1.76 -5.81 -13.71
CA SER A 425 0.70 -6.21 -12.77
C SER A 425 -0.38 -5.14 -12.62
N VAL A 426 0.02 -3.87 -12.53
CA VAL A 426 -0.91 -2.73 -12.47
C VAL A 426 -1.62 -2.55 -13.82
N ASP A 427 -0.92 -2.71 -14.94
CA ASP A 427 -1.53 -2.63 -16.28
C ASP A 427 -2.53 -3.77 -16.55
N LEU A 428 -2.23 -4.99 -16.07
CA LEU A 428 -3.17 -6.11 -16.13
C LEU A 428 -4.45 -5.82 -15.35
N ALA A 429 -4.34 -5.27 -14.14
CA ALA A 429 -5.50 -4.85 -13.36
C ALA A 429 -6.29 -3.74 -14.08
N ARG A 430 -5.59 -2.74 -14.64
CA ARG A 430 -6.19 -1.66 -15.44
C ARG A 430 -6.99 -2.22 -16.62
N THR A 431 -6.38 -3.13 -17.38
CA THR A 431 -7.01 -3.77 -18.54
C THR A 431 -8.21 -4.63 -18.13
N SER A 432 -8.13 -5.34 -17.00
CA SER A 432 -9.24 -6.11 -16.43
C SER A 432 -10.45 -5.22 -16.11
N PHE A 433 -10.25 -4.16 -15.31
CA PHE A 433 -11.32 -3.20 -14.97
C PHE A 433 -11.90 -2.51 -16.22
N ARG A 434 -11.04 -2.16 -17.18
CA ARG A 434 -11.47 -1.58 -18.48
C ARG A 434 -12.35 -2.54 -19.28
N ASN A 435 -11.99 -3.83 -19.34
CA ASN A 435 -12.72 -4.82 -20.13
C ASN A 435 -14.08 -5.15 -19.50
N ARG A 436 -14.16 -5.23 -18.17
CA ARG A 436 -15.42 -5.42 -17.42
C ARG A 436 -16.47 -4.36 -17.77
N ARG A 437 -16.06 -3.10 -17.96
CA ARG A 437 -16.93 -2.00 -18.42
C ARG A 437 -17.59 -2.28 -19.79
N ARG A 438 -16.90 -3.00 -20.68
CA ARG A 438 -17.37 -3.25 -22.06
C ARG A 438 -18.40 -4.39 -22.14
N VAL A 439 -18.51 -5.23 -21.11
CA VAL A 439 -19.53 -6.29 -21.04
C VAL A 439 -20.85 -5.68 -20.55
N ALA A 440 -21.87 -5.68 -21.43
CA ALA A 440 -23.19 -5.12 -21.12
C ALA A 440 -23.82 -5.85 -19.91
N GLY A 441 -23.88 -5.20 -18.75
CA GLY A 441 -24.51 -5.73 -17.54
C GLY A 441 -23.74 -5.58 -16.23
N HIS A 442 -22.49 -5.09 -16.23
CA HIS A 442 -21.72 -4.75 -15.02
C HIS A 442 -21.75 -3.22 -14.75
N PRO A 443 -22.69 -2.70 -13.95
CA PRO A 443 -22.89 -1.25 -13.75
C PRO A 443 -21.87 -0.57 -12.81
N GLU A 444 -20.77 -1.23 -12.44
CA GLU A 444 -20.10 -0.97 -11.16
C GLU A 444 -18.76 -0.24 -11.23
N VAL A 445 -17.95 -0.43 -12.29
CA VAL A 445 -16.77 0.42 -12.56
C VAL A 445 -17.19 1.55 -13.50
N LYS A 446 -17.11 2.79 -13.00
CA LYS A 446 -17.53 3.98 -13.74
C LYS A 446 -16.44 4.46 -14.70
N SER A 447 -15.21 4.57 -14.21
CA SER A 447 -14.05 5.00 -14.97
C SER A 447 -12.75 4.43 -14.40
N VAL A 448 -11.74 4.33 -15.25
CA VAL A 448 -10.37 3.97 -14.88
C VAL A 448 -9.47 5.07 -15.43
N HIS A 449 -8.76 5.73 -14.54
CA HIS A 449 -7.80 6.80 -14.84
C HIS A 449 -6.40 6.32 -14.49
N SER A 450 -5.46 6.55 -15.38
CA SER A 450 -4.08 6.11 -15.20
C SER A 450 -3.16 7.30 -14.98
N TYR A 451 -2.14 7.12 -14.14
CA TYR A 451 -1.04 8.07 -14.03
C TYR A 451 0.34 7.38 -14.02
N PHE A 452 1.37 8.13 -14.39
CA PHE A 452 2.76 7.71 -14.35
C PHE A 452 3.64 8.81 -13.77
N VAL A 453 4.56 8.45 -12.89
CA VAL A 453 5.48 9.38 -12.23
C VAL A 453 6.89 9.22 -12.79
N GLU A 454 7.39 10.25 -13.47
CA GLU A 454 8.77 10.30 -13.98
C GLU A 454 9.69 11.09 -13.05
N PHE A 455 9.18 12.07 -12.30
CA PHE A 455 10.01 12.85 -11.39
C PHE A 455 10.69 11.97 -10.34
N GLY A 456 11.92 12.36 -10.01
CA GLY A 456 12.77 11.60 -9.11
C GLY A 456 12.78 12.07 -7.65
N ASN A 457 13.52 11.31 -6.83
CA ASN A 457 13.84 11.71 -5.48
C ASN A 457 14.61 13.04 -5.48
N PRO A 458 14.16 14.05 -4.73
CA PRO A 458 14.79 15.38 -4.72
C PRO A 458 16.07 15.44 -3.88
N PHE A 459 16.30 14.46 -3.00
CA PHE A 459 17.31 14.52 -1.97
C PHE A 459 18.66 13.98 -2.45
N PRO A 460 19.80 14.59 -2.06
CA PRO A 460 21.11 14.15 -2.51
C PRO A 460 21.46 12.72 -2.05
N GLY A 461 22.07 11.94 -2.94
CA GLY A 461 22.51 10.55 -2.69
C GLY A 461 22.17 9.59 -3.84
N PRO A 462 22.31 8.27 -3.65
CA PRO A 462 22.27 7.29 -4.74
C PRO A 462 20.96 7.22 -5.55
N SER A 463 19.84 7.60 -4.93
CA SER A 463 18.50 7.63 -5.54
C SER A 463 18.11 9.01 -6.04
N GLN A 464 18.98 10.03 -5.94
CA GLN A 464 18.65 11.38 -6.41
C GLN A 464 18.27 11.34 -7.90
N GLY A 465 17.14 11.94 -8.26
CA GLY A 465 16.61 11.91 -9.62
C GLY A 465 15.97 10.59 -10.03
N ILE A 466 16.00 9.55 -9.19
CA ILE A 466 15.37 8.26 -9.48
C ILE A 466 13.90 8.27 -9.05
N SER A 467 13.00 7.91 -9.98
CA SER A 467 11.57 7.72 -9.72
C SER A 467 11.29 6.37 -9.02
N HIS A 468 11.81 6.23 -7.80
CA HIS A 468 11.74 4.99 -7.03
C HIS A 468 10.30 4.66 -6.55
N HIS A 469 10.07 3.43 -6.07
CA HIS A 469 8.77 2.83 -5.73
C HIS A 469 7.80 3.67 -4.88
N CYS A 470 8.33 4.56 -4.05
CA CYS A 470 7.57 5.38 -3.11
C CYS A 470 7.81 6.88 -3.34
N VAL A 471 8.38 7.27 -4.47
CA VAL A 471 8.77 8.67 -4.71
C VAL A 471 7.56 9.59 -4.67
N ASP A 472 6.41 9.12 -5.16
CA ASP A 472 5.14 9.85 -5.16
C ASP A 472 4.61 10.12 -3.73
N MET A 473 4.97 9.30 -2.74
CA MET A 473 4.63 9.55 -1.32
C MET A 473 5.31 10.80 -0.77
N ILE A 474 6.55 11.09 -1.19
CA ILE A 474 7.27 12.31 -0.81
C ILE A 474 6.42 13.54 -1.14
N TYR A 475 5.80 13.54 -2.32
CA TYR A 475 5.08 14.70 -2.83
C TYR A 475 3.60 14.70 -2.46
N LEU A 476 2.94 13.55 -2.48
CA LEU A 476 1.49 13.44 -2.21
C LEU A 476 1.18 13.81 -0.76
N PHE A 477 1.91 13.19 0.18
CA PHE A 477 1.78 13.50 1.60
C PHE A 477 2.65 14.67 2.03
N GLU A 478 3.46 15.22 1.10
CA GLU A 478 4.43 16.27 1.37
C GLU A 478 5.32 15.89 2.57
N ALA A 479 5.73 14.62 2.56
CA ALA A 479 6.67 14.07 3.51
C ALA A 479 8.00 14.83 3.35
N PHE A 480 8.67 15.09 4.48
CA PHE A 480 9.90 15.88 4.52
C PHE A 480 9.76 17.34 4.03
N HIS A 481 8.62 18.00 4.31
CA HIS A 481 8.37 19.41 3.93
C HIS A 481 9.57 20.35 4.05
N ASP A 482 10.23 20.39 5.22
CA ASP A 482 11.37 21.28 5.43
C ASP A 482 12.55 20.94 4.51
N ALA A 483 12.79 19.65 4.27
CA ALA A 483 13.83 19.21 3.35
C ALA A 483 13.49 19.56 1.88
N LEU A 484 12.21 19.46 1.49
CA LEU A 484 11.75 19.89 0.17
C LEU A 484 11.94 21.40 -0.03
N ALA A 485 11.61 22.21 0.98
CA ALA A 485 11.84 23.66 0.95
C ALA A 485 13.33 24.00 0.80
N LEU A 486 14.21 23.32 1.56
CA LEU A 486 15.66 23.49 1.43
C LEU A 486 16.20 23.01 0.06
N ALA A 487 15.59 21.98 -0.53
CA ALA A 487 15.94 21.51 -1.87
C ALA A 487 15.55 22.55 -2.94
N ASP A 488 14.38 23.18 -2.79
CA ASP A 488 13.90 24.27 -3.66
C ASP A 488 14.79 25.51 -3.62
N GLU A 489 15.39 25.79 -2.46
CA GLU A 489 16.37 26.86 -2.28
C GLU A 489 17.79 26.47 -2.77
N GLY A 490 18.02 25.22 -3.15
CA GLY A 490 19.32 24.71 -3.60
C GLY A 490 20.37 24.63 -2.49
N ILE A 491 19.94 24.60 -1.22
CA ILE A 491 20.83 24.60 -0.04
C ILE A 491 20.77 23.31 0.78
N LEU A 492 19.92 22.35 0.38
CA LEU A 492 19.83 21.07 1.06
C LEU A 492 21.16 20.31 0.98
N ARG A 493 21.68 19.92 2.15
CA ARG A 493 22.91 19.13 2.26
C ARG A 493 22.60 17.65 2.12
N PRO A 494 23.56 16.83 1.66
CA PRO A 494 23.41 15.38 1.66
C PRO A 494 23.03 14.85 3.04
N TYR A 495 22.11 13.90 3.03
CA TYR A 495 21.65 13.25 4.24
C TYR A 495 22.79 12.55 4.97
N GLN A 496 22.84 12.72 6.29
CA GLN A 496 23.69 11.96 7.20
C GLN A 496 22.78 11.26 8.21
N GLU A 497 22.93 9.94 8.36
CA GLU A 497 22.17 9.20 9.37
C GLU A 497 22.44 9.80 10.77
N PRO A 498 21.39 10.16 11.54
CA PRO A 498 21.56 10.62 12.91
C PRO A 498 22.34 9.58 13.73
N THR A 499 23.45 9.99 14.34
CA THR A 499 24.35 9.11 15.12
C THR A 499 23.81 8.70 16.51
N SER A 500 22.51 8.87 16.79
CA SER A 500 21.98 8.69 18.14
C SER A 500 20.58 8.07 18.22
N LEU A 501 20.49 6.74 18.10
CA LEU A 501 19.51 5.89 18.81
C LEU A 501 20.13 4.53 19.22
N ALA A 502 21.46 4.47 19.39
CA ALA A 502 22.14 3.35 20.02
C ALA A 502 21.98 3.44 21.55
N GLY A 503 20.78 3.15 22.04
CA GLY A 503 20.41 3.33 23.45
C GLY A 503 19.27 2.43 23.90
N GLY A 504 19.27 1.15 23.52
CA GLY A 504 18.32 0.18 24.06
C GLY A 504 18.37 -1.17 23.36
N GLY A 505 19.08 -2.14 23.95
CA GLY A 505 19.07 -3.55 23.52
C GLY A 505 20.39 -4.01 22.91
N LYS A 506 21.26 -4.62 23.72
CA LYS A 506 22.39 -5.42 23.22
C LYS A 506 21.84 -6.65 22.50
N GLY A 507 21.88 -6.63 21.18
CA GLY A 507 21.80 -7.80 20.30
C GLY A 507 22.98 -7.74 19.33
N ASP A 508 23.76 -8.81 19.30
CA ASP A 508 25.10 -8.92 18.73
C ASP A 508 25.18 -8.47 17.25
N SER A 509 25.79 -7.31 17.00
CA SER A 509 26.04 -6.77 15.67
C SER A 509 27.41 -7.22 15.17
N THR A 510 27.49 -8.40 14.57
CA THR A 510 28.67 -8.78 13.77
C THR A 510 28.26 -9.33 12.42
N ARG A 511 27.85 -8.43 11.52
CA ARG A 511 28.12 -8.57 10.08
C ARG A 511 27.99 -7.21 9.38
N THR A 512 28.94 -6.32 9.62
CA THR A 512 29.21 -5.21 8.70
C THR A 512 29.83 -5.80 7.44
N VAL A 513 29.05 -5.91 6.36
CA VAL A 513 29.60 -6.10 5.01
C VAL A 513 30.06 -4.72 4.53
N PRO A 514 31.30 -4.57 4.00
CA PRO A 514 31.80 -3.27 3.56
C PRO A 514 31.01 -2.73 2.35
N ASP A 515 30.78 -1.42 2.37
CA ASP A 515 30.32 -0.62 1.23
C ASP A 515 31.37 -0.62 0.10
N SER A 516 31.06 -1.30 -0.99
CA SER A 516 31.45 -0.88 -2.33
C SER A 516 30.34 -1.24 -3.31
N ASP A 517 30.17 -0.42 -4.34
CA ASP A 517 29.47 -0.74 -5.60
C ASP A 517 28.02 -0.27 -5.76
N VAL A 518 27.84 1.04 -5.55
CA VAL A 518 27.05 1.87 -6.47
C VAL A 518 27.87 3.14 -6.80
N GLU A 519 28.59 3.14 -7.92
CA GLU A 519 28.90 4.39 -8.61
C GLU A 519 27.68 4.76 -9.47
N PRO A 520 26.96 5.86 -9.21
CA PRO A 520 26.08 6.43 -10.20
C PRO A 520 26.92 7.31 -11.12
N ARG A 521 27.08 6.93 -12.39
CA ARG A 521 27.48 7.89 -13.42
C ARG A 521 26.25 8.33 -14.19
N SER A 522 25.92 9.60 -13.96
CA SER A 522 25.21 10.45 -14.90
C SER A 522 25.80 10.24 -16.29
N GLU A 523 24.99 9.83 -17.26
CA GLU A 523 25.26 10.25 -18.63
C GLU A 523 25.13 11.78 -18.64
N LYS A 524 26.28 12.47 -18.55
CA LYS A 524 26.36 13.84 -19.04
C LYS A 524 26.16 13.75 -20.54
N VAL A 525 24.91 13.86 -20.97
CA VAL A 525 24.63 14.43 -22.29
C VAL A 525 25.20 15.85 -22.21
N GLU A 526 26.33 16.09 -22.88
CA GLU A 526 26.76 17.46 -23.18
C GLU A 526 25.66 18.10 -24.03
N GLN A 527 24.70 18.75 -23.37
CA GLN A 527 23.81 19.68 -24.04
C GLN A 527 24.66 20.87 -24.47
N THR A 528 24.96 20.92 -25.75
CA THR A 528 25.45 22.12 -26.42
C THR A 528 24.50 23.28 -26.10
N PRO A 529 25.01 24.45 -25.66
CA PRO A 529 24.17 25.56 -25.24
C PRO A 529 23.69 26.34 -26.47
N GLU A 530 22.84 25.74 -27.30
CA GLU A 530 22.26 26.42 -28.45
C GLU A 530 20.95 25.75 -28.85
N THR A 531 19.90 25.99 -28.06
CA THR A 531 18.49 26.27 -28.47
C THR A 531 17.51 26.01 -27.33
N LEU A 532 17.61 26.76 -26.23
CA LEU A 532 16.48 27.00 -25.33
C LEU A 532 16.12 28.48 -25.42
N LYS A 533 15.38 28.82 -26.47
CA LYS A 533 14.64 30.08 -26.54
C LYS A 533 13.29 29.89 -25.85
N GLU A 534 13.14 30.59 -24.73
CA GLU A 534 11.92 31.16 -24.18
C GLU A 534 10.69 30.23 -24.05
N THR A 535 10.50 29.63 -22.86
CA THR A 535 9.43 29.95 -21.91
C THR A 535 9.44 28.96 -20.72
N GLY A 536 9.29 29.45 -19.49
CA GLY A 536 8.89 28.63 -18.33
C GLY A 536 9.96 28.45 -17.24
N LYS A 537 9.73 29.07 -16.08
CA LYS A 537 10.48 28.79 -14.84
C LYS A 537 10.15 27.35 -14.40
N LYS A 538 11.15 26.51 -14.13
CA LYS A 538 10.96 25.15 -13.57
C LYS A 538 10.18 25.25 -12.26
N ARG A 539 9.14 24.42 -12.07
CA ARG A 539 8.38 24.37 -10.81
C ARG A 539 9.31 23.98 -9.65
N THR A 540 8.98 24.44 -8.46
CA THR A 540 9.57 23.97 -7.20
C THR A 540 8.96 22.61 -6.81
N HIS A 541 9.64 21.84 -5.97
CA HIS A 541 9.15 20.59 -5.38
C HIS A 541 7.87 20.83 -4.56
N LEU A 542 7.76 21.95 -3.84
CA LEU A 542 6.52 22.31 -3.14
C LEU A 542 5.37 22.64 -4.12
N GLU A 543 5.65 23.25 -5.28
CA GLU A 543 4.64 23.42 -6.34
C GLU A 543 4.23 22.07 -6.95
N LEU A 544 5.14 21.09 -7.06
CA LEU A 544 4.81 19.73 -7.47
C LEU A 544 3.93 19.02 -6.45
N CYS A 545 4.23 19.15 -5.15
CA CYS A 545 3.38 18.61 -4.07
C CYS A 545 1.93 19.09 -4.23
N ARG A 546 1.76 20.41 -4.40
CA ARG A 546 0.43 21.02 -4.60
C ARG A 546 -0.27 20.48 -5.84
N ALA A 547 0.44 20.35 -6.96
CA ALA A 547 -0.15 19.84 -8.21
C ALA A 547 -0.61 18.37 -8.07
N LEU A 548 0.20 17.53 -7.42
CA LEU A 548 -0.13 16.13 -7.18
C LEU A 548 -1.30 15.99 -6.18
N GLN A 549 -1.24 16.72 -5.06
CA GLN A 549 -2.32 16.79 -4.09
C GLN A 549 -3.62 17.29 -4.74
N ASP A 550 -3.57 18.32 -5.59
CA ASP A 550 -4.75 18.85 -6.26
C ASP A 550 -5.40 17.80 -7.17
N HIS A 551 -4.62 17.03 -7.91
CA HIS A 551 -5.11 15.94 -8.75
C HIS A 551 -5.81 14.85 -7.92
N TRP A 552 -5.24 14.46 -6.78
CA TRP A 552 -5.84 13.47 -5.87
C TRP A 552 -7.10 14.01 -5.21
N ILE A 553 -7.07 15.25 -4.74
CA ILE A 553 -8.24 15.92 -4.15
C ILE A 553 -9.36 16.01 -5.18
N ASP A 554 -9.07 16.40 -6.43
CA ASP A 554 -10.05 16.46 -7.51
C ASP A 554 -10.73 15.10 -7.72
N PHE A 555 -9.95 14.02 -7.74
CA PHE A 555 -10.49 12.66 -7.83
C PHE A 555 -11.38 12.30 -6.63
N ILE A 556 -11.01 12.74 -5.42
CA ILE A 556 -11.80 12.46 -4.20
C ILE A 556 -13.10 13.26 -4.18
N VAL A 557 -13.09 14.54 -4.59
CA VAL A 557 -14.19 15.48 -4.35
C VAL A 557 -15.16 15.62 -5.51
N LEU A 558 -14.68 15.65 -6.76
CA LEU A 558 -15.51 15.92 -7.94
C LEU A 558 -16.46 14.77 -8.21
N ASP A 559 -17.71 15.03 -8.58
CA ASP A 559 -18.66 13.94 -8.90
C ASP A 559 -18.33 13.27 -10.25
N ASP A 560 -17.70 14.01 -11.18
CA ASP A 560 -17.14 13.48 -12.41
C ASP A 560 -15.70 13.95 -12.58
N PHE A 561 -14.76 13.02 -12.47
CA PHE A 561 -13.34 13.28 -12.58
C PHE A 561 -12.90 13.19 -14.04
N ALA A 562 -12.19 14.22 -14.53
CA ALA A 562 -11.73 14.32 -15.92
C ALA A 562 -12.82 14.01 -16.98
N PRO A 563 -13.93 14.78 -17.02
CA PRO A 563 -15.04 14.52 -17.94
C PRO A 563 -14.55 14.58 -19.40
N GLY A 564 -14.65 13.45 -20.11
CA GLY A 564 -14.22 13.31 -21.50
C GLY A 564 -12.83 12.68 -21.70
N SER A 565 -12.09 12.36 -20.64
CA SER A 565 -10.83 11.61 -20.75
C SER A 565 -11.09 10.22 -21.33
N SER A 566 -10.31 9.81 -22.33
CA SER A 566 -10.34 8.43 -22.81
C SER A 566 -9.85 7.47 -21.71
N VAL A 567 -10.39 6.25 -21.66
CA VAL A 567 -9.86 5.16 -20.81
C VAL A 567 -8.44 4.72 -21.21
N ASP A 568 -7.99 5.16 -22.38
CA ASP A 568 -6.67 4.88 -22.94
C ASP A 568 -5.70 6.06 -22.73
N GLU A 569 -6.10 7.07 -21.94
CA GLU A 569 -5.22 8.17 -21.51
C GLU A 569 -4.47 7.83 -20.22
N ILE A 570 -3.21 8.27 -20.16
CA ILE A 570 -2.37 8.23 -18.97
C ILE A 570 -1.82 9.62 -18.68
N THR A 571 -2.01 10.08 -17.44
CA THR A 571 -1.47 11.36 -16.96
C THR A 571 -0.02 11.16 -16.54
N VAL A 572 0.93 11.75 -17.26
CA VAL A 572 2.34 11.67 -16.92
C VAL A 572 2.78 12.92 -16.15
N PHE A 573 3.34 12.71 -14.97
CA PHE A 573 4.02 13.72 -14.17
C PHE A 573 5.52 13.69 -14.49
N GLY A 574 5.94 14.58 -15.39
CA GLY A 574 7.26 14.58 -16.02
C GLY A 574 8.42 15.01 -15.10
N GLU A 575 9.65 14.67 -15.51
CA GLU A 575 10.90 15.07 -14.83
C GLU A 575 11.14 16.59 -14.81
N ASP A 576 10.64 17.26 -15.85
CA ASP A 576 10.61 18.72 -15.98
C ASP A 576 9.53 19.37 -15.11
N LEU A 577 8.76 18.54 -14.39
CA LEU A 577 7.65 18.90 -13.52
C LEU A 577 6.42 19.41 -14.29
N ALA A 578 6.35 19.13 -15.60
CA ALA A 578 5.16 19.31 -16.41
C ALA A 578 4.20 18.12 -16.25
N THR A 579 2.89 18.40 -16.34
CA THR A 579 1.88 17.36 -16.45
C THR A 579 1.44 17.28 -17.90
N ARG A 580 1.46 16.08 -18.47
CA ARG A 580 1.00 15.82 -19.83
C ARG A 580 0.10 14.61 -19.86
N VAL A 581 -0.76 14.55 -20.87
CA VAL A 581 -1.65 13.41 -21.11
C VAL A 581 -1.15 12.70 -22.35
N GLU A 582 -0.87 11.41 -22.22
CA GLU A 582 -0.44 10.56 -23.31
C GLU A 582 -1.49 9.48 -23.56
N SER A 583 -1.44 8.88 -24.75
CA SER A 583 -2.20 7.65 -25.00
C SER A 583 -1.35 6.44 -24.61
N ILE A 584 -1.86 5.60 -23.72
CA ILE A 584 -1.19 4.35 -23.33
C ILE A 584 -1.09 3.37 -24.52
N ASP A 585 -1.99 3.49 -25.50
CA ASP A 585 -1.93 2.75 -26.76
C ASP A 585 -1.01 3.40 -27.80
N GLY A 586 -0.47 4.57 -27.49
CA GLY A 586 0.41 5.35 -28.36
C GLY A 586 1.85 4.82 -28.44
N PRO A 587 2.65 5.41 -29.34
CA PRO A 587 4.02 4.95 -29.62
C PRO A 587 4.97 5.10 -28.42
N ALA A 588 4.73 6.05 -27.51
CA ALA A 588 5.57 6.24 -26.30
C ALA A 588 5.53 5.03 -25.35
N TRP A 589 4.43 4.28 -25.36
CA TRP A 589 4.19 3.14 -24.46
C TRP A 589 4.33 1.79 -25.14
N GLN A 590 4.43 1.75 -26.47
CA GLN A 590 4.42 0.51 -27.26
C GLN A 590 5.44 -0.51 -26.74
N HIS A 591 6.69 -0.09 -26.56
CA HIS A 591 7.74 -1.03 -26.15
C HIS A 591 7.53 -1.56 -24.72
N ARG A 592 7.03 -0.74 -23.78
CA ARG A 592 6.67 -1.21 -22.44
C ARG A 592 5.55 -2.24 -22.50
N ARG A 593 4.50 -1.97 -23.28
CA ARG A 593 3.35 -2.87 -23.43
C ARG A 593 3.73 -4.21 -24.06
N GLU A 594 4.57 -4.22 -25.09
CA GLU A 594 5.07 -5.46 -25.69
C GLU A 594 5.77 -6.35 -24.66
N ARG A 595 6.56 -5.74 -23.75
CA ARG A 595 7.18 -6.47 -22.63
C ARG A 595 6.17 -6.96 -21.62
N TRP A 596 5.22 -6.13 -21.20
CA TRP A 596 4.17 -6.52 -20.26
C TRP A 596 3.31 -7.66 -20.80
N ASP A 597 2.92 -7.60 -22.08
CA ASP A 597 2.15 -8.65 -22.75
C ASP A 597 2.94 -9.96 -22.79
N LEU A 598 4.24 -9.90 -23.12
CA LEU A 598 5.12 -11.08 -23.12
C LEU A 598 5.22 -11.71 -21.73
N VAL A 599 5.44 -10.89 -20.70
CA VAL A 599 5.47 -11.32 -19.29
C VAL A 599 4.13 -11.95 -18.91
N ALA A 600 3.00 -11.31 -19.21
CA ALA A 600 1.68 -11.80 -18.86
C ALA A 600 1.34 -13.15 -19.54
N GLN A 601 1.77 -13.36 -20.78
CA GLN A 601 1.56 -14.61 -21.51
C GLN A 601 2.38 -15.77 -20.94
N ASN A 602 3.60 -15.49 -20.46
CA ASN A 602 4.57 -16.50 -20.10
C ASN A 602 4.79 -16.68 -18.57
N LEU A 603 4.26 -15.78 -17.74
CA LEU A 603 4.19 -15.90 -16.28
C LEU A 603 2.74 -16.10 -15.80
N PRO A 604 2.07 -17.23 -16.10
CA PRO A 604 0.73 -17.48 -15.59
C PRO A 604 0.65 -17.68 -14.06
N ALA A 605 1.77 -17.60 -13.32
CA ALA A 605 1.77 -17.62 -11.85
C ALA A 605 2.77 -16.60 -11.28
N MET A 606 2.26 -15.51 -10.68
CA MET A 606 3.05 -14.50 -9.95
C MET A 606 4.01 -15.08 -8.89
N ASN A 607 3.72 -16.30 -8.40
CA ASN A 607 4.60 -17.06 -7.50
C ASN A 607 6.02 -17.19 -8.07
N GLN A 608 6.14 -17.35 -9.39
CA GLN A 608 7.41 -17.62 -10.05
C GLN A 608 8.40 -16.46 -9.92
N THR A 609 7.97 -15.21 -10.13
CA THR A 609 8.83 -14.03 -9.95
C THR A 609 9.23 -13.84 -8.48
N ARG A 610 8.29 -14.05 -7.55
CA ARG A 610 8.58 -13.96 -6.11
C ARG A 610 9.60 -15.00 -5.68
N ASP A 611 9.41 -16.25 -6.10
CA ASP A 611 10.33 -17.34 -5.79
C ASP A 611 11.70 -17.10 -6.44
N MET A 612 11.72 -16.49 -7.63
CA MET A 612 12.95 -16.04 -8.27
C MET A 612 13.73 -15.05 -7.41
N ILE A 613 13.06 -14.06 -6.82
CA ILE A 613 13.68 -13.09 -5.89
C ILE A 613 14.19 -13.77 -4.63
N LEU A 614 13.44 -14.71 -4.07
CA LEU A 614 13.88 -15.49 -2.91
C LEU A 614 15.15 -16.29 -3.25
N ARG A 615 15.21 -16.90 -4.43
CA ARG A 615 16.40 -17.61 -4.92
C ARG A 615 17.58 -16.66 -5.10
N PHE A 616 17.36 -15.48 -5.69
CA PHE A 616 18.41 -14.46 -5.85
C PHE A 616 19.00 -13.98 -4.52
N ARG A 617 18.18 -13.89 -3.47
CA ARG A 617 18.67 -13.49 -2.13
C ARG A 617 19.38 -14.62 -1.39
N ALA A 618 19.08 -15.88 -1.72
CA ALA A 618 19.67 -17.04 -1.08
C ALA A 618 21.04 -17.43 -1.69
N SER A 619 21.22 -17.16 -2.98
CA SER A 619 22.47 -17.30 -3.73
C SER A 619 23.43 -16.15 -3.50
#